data_AF-A0AAD8UCL6-F1
#
_entry.id   AF-A0AAD8UCL6-F1
#
_cell.length_a   1.000
_cell.length_b   1.000
_cell.length_c   1.000
_cell.angle_alpha   90.00
_cell.angle_beta   90.00
_cell.angle_gamma   90.00
#
_symmetry.space_group_name_H-M   'P 1'
#
loop_
_entity.id
_entity.type
_entity.pdbx_description
1 polymer ?
#
loop_
_entity_poly.entity_id
_entity_poly.type
_entity_poly.pdbx_seq_one_letter_code
_entity_poly.pdbx_strand_id
1 'polypeptide(L)'
;MSPKETKTATVLETIPETAPEDSAPQRPVRKKLSDSKPSNPSPEKPSSEKKKPAARKAVPKKTTTTASRKPKPACKKPIMGPGRPKGNKNKSFKKNKPPAKRNKNAKRTTAHDLLAAIQNDKIPTNAQIKADYGFSRCYITLDQSKLYNVYRTVLEDFEVKPQELYEWLHHEDGLKNVAAEIKAKFEVLLDPEDYQGDYKWFLENQYIWDPENLVSEAKAARAAKELKEYYDARKRPGDDFDWYS
;
A
#
# COMPACT_ATOMS: atom_id res chain seq x y z
N MET A 1 45.26 40.61 17.93
CA MET A 1 44.81 39.85 19.11
C MET A 1 44.28 38.52 18.64
N SER A 2 44.87 37.46 19.18
CA SER A 2 44.83 36.06 18.74
C SER A 2 43.46 35.38 18.90
N PRO A 3 43.24 34.23 18.22
CA PRO A 3 41.96 33.55 18.08
C PRO A 3 41.70 32.58 19.24
N LYS A 4 40.42 32.25 19.48
CA LYS A 4 40.03 31.14 20.37
C LYS A 4 39.45 30.01 19.53
N GLU A 5 40.31 29.02 19.29
CA GLU A 5 39.93 27.66 18.95
C GLU A 5 39.27 26.99 20.16
N THR A 6 38.13 26.36 19.98
CA THR A 6 37.56 25.40 20.92
C THR A 6 37.60 24.01 20.29
N LYS A 7 38.55 23.21 20.79
CA LYS A 7 38.62 21.77 20.61
C LYS A 7 37.64 21.11 21.57
N THR A 8 36.79 20.20 21.09
CA THR A 8 36.07 19.26 21.95
C THR A 8 36.30 17.83 21.46
N ALA A 9 37.18 17.19 22.24
CA ALA A 9 37.40 15.77 22.50
C ALA A 9 36.48 14.74 21.81
N THR A 10 37.11 13.96 20.92
CA THR A 10 36.78 12.57 20.61
C THR A 10 36.98 11.71 21.86
N VAL A 11 35.90 11.15 22.40
CA VAL A 11 35.95 10.08 23.39
C VAL A 11 35.80 8.76 22.63
N LEU A 12 36.92 8.06 22.48
CA LEU A 12 36.97 6.65 22.10
C LEU A 12 36.52 5.82 23.31
N GLU A 13 35.31 5.28 23.26
CA GLU A 13 34.84 4.32 24.26
C GLU A 13 35.20 2.91 23.78
N THR A 14 36.20 2.36 24.43
CA THR A 14 36.70 0.98 24.33
C THR A 14 35.61 0.00 24.75
N ILE A 15 35.11 -0.80 23.79
CA ILE A 15 34.24 -1.94 24.08
C ILE A 15 35.14 -3.12 24.53
N PRO A 16 34.91 -3.71 25.72
CA PRO A 16 35.61 -4.91 26.13
C PRO A 16 35.12 -6.14 25.35
N GLU A 17 36.11 -6.86 24.82
CA GLU A 17 36.02 -8.22 24.31
C GLU A 17 35.73 -9.19 25.47
N THR A 18 34.52 -9.73 25.50
CA THR A 18 34.13 -10.83 26.39
C THR A 18 33.41 -11.89 25.56
N ALA A 19 34.17 -12.90 25.12
CA ALA A 19 33.62 -14.24 24.91
C ALA A 19 33.36 -14.88 26.28
N PRO A 20 32.22 -15.55 26.45
CA PRO A 20 32.34 -16.99 26.68
C PRO A 20 31.19 -17.86 26.09
N GLU A 21 31.55 -19.12 25.90
CA GLU A 21 30.71 -20.32 26.03
C GLU A 21 29.54 -20.55 25.07
N ASP A 22 29.86 -21.28 24.02
CA ASP A 22 29.27 -22.59 23.69
C ASP A 22 28.26 -23.15 24.72
N SER A 23 26.98 -22.93 24.45
CA SER A 23 25.89 -23.73 25.01
C SER A 23 24.96 -24.12 23.88
N ALA A 24 25.28 -25.25 23.26
CA ALA A 24 24.43 -25.95 22.31
C ALA A 24 23.04 -26.22 22.92
N PRO A 25 21.93 -25.83 22.26
CA PRO A 25 20.61 -26.23 22.70
C PRO A 25 20.44 -27.74 22.49
N GLN A 26 20.25 -28.46 23.60
CA GLN A 26 19.82 -29.85 23.59
C GLN A 26 18.54 -29.98 22.76
N ARG A 27 18.64 -30.71 21.64
CA ARG A 27 17.49 -31.17 20.87
C ARG A 27 16.60 -32.03 21.78
N PRO A 28 15.28 -31.78 21.86
CA PRO A 28 14.37 -32.75 22.46
C PRO A 28 14.41 -34.04 21.62
N VAL A 29 14.75 -35.13 22.28
CA VAL A 29 14.68 -36.49 21.74
C VAL A 29 13.22 -36.75 21.37
N ARG A 30 12.91 -36.69 20.07
CA ARG A 30 11.62 -37.13 19.54
C ARG A 30 11.47 -38.63 19.84
N LYS A 31 10.46 -38.95 20.64
CA LYS A 31 9.97 -40.31 20.87
C LYS A 31 9.69 -40.98 19.53
N LYS A 32 10.32 -42.14 19.31
CA LYS A 32 10.00 -43.09 18.24
C LYS A 32 8.52 -43.46 18.36
N LEU A 33 7.73 -43.09 17.36
CA LEU A 33 6.41 -43.69 17.12
C LEU A 33 6.53 -44.63 15.92
N SER A 34 6.39 -45.92 16.24
CA SER A 34 5.93 -47.05 15.44
C SER A 34 5.95 -46.95 13.90
N ASP A 35 6.84 -47.76 13.33
CA ASP A 35 6.72 -48.47 12.06
C ASP A 35 5.27 -48.78 11.65
N SER A 36 4.89 -48.31 10.46
CA SER A 36 3.82 -48.90 9.66
C SER A 36 4.15 -48.77 8.18
N LYS A 37 4.92 -49.79 7.74
CA LYS A 37 4.69 -50.63 6.56
C LYS A 37 4.93 -50.05 5.14
N PRO A 38 5.55 -50.84 4.24
CA PRO A 38 6.16 -50.34 3.00
C PRO A 38 5.29 -50.59 1.76
N SER A 39 5.86 -50.13 0.64
CA SER A 39 5.67 -50.61 -0.75
C SER A 39 4.83 -49.72 -1.67
N ASN A 40 5.52 -48.93 -2.49
CA ASN A 40 5.53 -49.18 -3.93
C ASN A 40 6.73 -48.48 -4.62
N PRO A 41 7.61 -49.21 -5.32
CA PRO A 41 8.59 -48.62 -6.21
C PRO A 41 7.95 -48.32 -7.56
N SER A 42 8.07 -47.08 -8.05
CA SER A 42 7.77 -46.75 -9.44
C SER A 42 9.06 -46.35 -10.14
N PRO A 43 9.43 -47.00 -11.27
CA PRO A 43 10.78 -46.95 -11.80
C PRO A 43 11.00 -45.79 -12.77
N GLU A 44 12.22 -45.27 -12.70
CA GLU A 44 13.12 -44.86 -13.76
C GLU A 44 12.58 -44.22 -15.06
N LYS A 45 13.20 -43.07 -15.35
CA LYS A 45 13.23 -42.33 -16.62
C LYS A 45 13.73 -43.22 -17.78
N PRO A 46 13.39 -42.83 -19.03
CA PRO A 46 14.42 -42.29 -19.93
C PRO A 46 13.92 -41.02 -20.64
N SER A 47 14.73 -39.96 -20.76
CA SER A 47 15.72 -39.73 -21.84
C SER A 47 15.12 -39.44 -23.22
N SER A 48 15.62 -38.36 -23.81
CA SER A 48 15.59 -37.93 -25.22
C SER A 48 14.24 -37.62 -25.88
N GLU A 49 14.05 -36.37 -26.36
CA GLU A 49 14.28 -36.07 -27.77
C GLU A 49 14.17 -34.57 -28.12
N LYS A 50 15.06 -34.16 -29.01
CA LYS A 50 15.11 -32.88 -29.71
C LYS A 50 13.82 -32.67 -30.52
N LYS A 51 13.22 -31.48 -30.46
CA LYS A 51 12.45 -30.96 -31.61
C LYS A 51 12.67 -29.46 -31.79
N LYS A 52 13.03 -29.15 -33.04
CA LYS A 52 13.46 -27.86 -33.61
C LYS A 52 12.38 -26.76 -33.50
N PRO A 53 12.79 -25.47 -33.57
CA PRO A 53 11.88 -24.35 -33.67
C PRO A 53 11.18 -24.31 -35.04
N ALA A 54 9.85 -24.28 -35.02
CA ALA A 54 9.06 -24.00 -36.21
C ALA A 54 8.94 -22.49 -36.40
N ALA A 55 9.68 -21.98 -37.39
CA ALA A 55 9.45 -20.67 -37.98
C ALA A 55 7.99 -20.54 -38.45
N ARG A 56 7.25 -19.57 -37.93
CA ARG A 56 6.03 -19.08 -38.58
C ARG A 56 6.27 -17.69 -39.13
N LYS A 57 6.16 -17.65 -40.45
CA LYS A 57 6.31 -16.54 -41.36
C LYS A 57 5.32 -15.41 -41.05
N ALA A 58 5.79 -14.20 -41.32
CA ALA A 58 5.01 -12.98 -41.41
C ALA A 58 3.80 -13.12 -42.35
N VAL A 59 2.69 -12.49 -41.95
CA VAL A 59 1.67 -11.98 -42.88
C VAL A 59 1.25 -10.59 -42.39
N PRO A 60 1.44 -9.53 -43.18
CA PRO A 60 0.90 -8.22 -42.87
C PRO A 60 -0.54 -8.13 -43.39
N LYS A 61 -1.48 -7.67 -42.56
CA LYS A 61 -2.78 -7.16 -43.05
C LYS A 61 -2.97 -5.72 -42.60
N LYS A 62 -2.70 -4.82 -43.55
CA LYS A 62 -3.29 -3.48 -43.66
C LYS A 62 -4.78 -3.60 -44.02
N THR A 63 -5.62 -2.89 -43.29
CA THR A 63 -6.94 -2.33 -43.68
C THR A 63 -7.29 -1.34 -42.56
N THR A 64 -6.98 -0.05 -42.65
CA THR A 64 -7.72 1.05 -43.29
C THR A 64 -9.25 0.97 -43.15
N THR A 65 -9.85 2.13 -42.86
CA THR A 65 -11.28 2.50 -42.92
C THR A 65 -12.13 1.97 -41.74
N THR A 66 -12.96 2.73 -41.03
CA THR A 66 -13.77 3.89 -41.43
C THR A 66 -14.26 4.62 -40.17
N ALA A 67 -14.38 5.95 -40.25
CA ALA A 67 -15.09 6.76 -39.29
C ALA A 67 -16.54 6.30 -39.11
N SER A 68 -17.06 6.34 -37.87
CA SER A 68 -18.49 6.32 -37.59
C SER A 68 -18.78 7.16 -36.35
N ARG A 69 -19.04 8.45 -36.61
CA ARG A 69 -19.80 9.33 -35.72
C ARG A 69 -21.18 8.71 -35.53
N LYS A 70 -21.62 8.56 -34.28
CA LYS A 70 -23.04 8.41 -33.92
C LYS A 70 -23.38 9.26 -32.67
N PRO A 71 -24.67 9.62 -32.51
CA PRO A 71 -25.07 11.01 -32.29
C PRO A 71 -25.36 11.35 -30.82
N LYS A 72 -25.26 12.65 -30.53
CA LYS A 72 -25.82 13.28 -29.32
C LYS A 72 -27.33 13.02 -29.26
N PRO A 73 -27.89 12.53 -28.14
CA PRO A 73 -29.32 12.63 -27.90
C PRO A 73 -29.68 14.06 -27.46
N ALA A 74 -30.67 14.62 -28.15
CA ALA A 74 -31.23 15.93 -27.94
C ALA A 74 -32.12 16.02 -26.69
N CYS A 75 -32.16 17.22 -26.12
CA CYS A 75 -33.26 17.86 -25.38
C CYS A 75 -34.52 17.02 -25.12
N LYS A 76 -34.85 16.83 -23.84
CA LYS A 76 -36.25 16.82 -23.35
C LYS A 76 -36.43 17.74 -22.14
N LYS A 77 -37.12 18.84 -22.45
CA LYS A 77 -37.92 19.84 -21.72
C LYS A 77 -38.01 19.81 -20.18
N PRO A 78 -38.16 21.00 -19.56
CA PRO A 78 -38.52 21.17 -18.15
C PRO A 78 -40.01 20.87 -17.93
N ILE A 79 -40.33 20.04 -16.94
CA ILE A 79 -41.68 19.91 -16.39
C ILE A 79 -41.82 21.00 -15.31
N MET A 80 -42.55 22.06 -15.66
CA MET A 80 -43.10 23.00 -14.68
C MET A 80 -44.32 22.36 -14.02
N GLY A 81 -44.17 21.88 -12.80
CA GLY A 81 -45.28 21.55 -11.92
C GLY A 81 -45.54 22.70 -10.94
N PRO A 82 -46.76 23.28 -10.88
CA PRO A 82 -47.15 24.19 -9.83
C PRO A 82 -47.68 23.39 -8.63
N GLY A 83 -47.10 23.59 -7.45
CA GLY A 83 -47.66 22.98 -6.24
C GLY A 83 -46.66 22.83 -5.11
N ARG A 84 -46.17 23.94 -4.55
CA ARG A 84 -45.45 23.90 -3.26
C ARG A 84 -46.34 24.51 -2.17
N PRO A 85 -46.89 23.71 -1.23
CA PRO A 85 -47.56 24.25 -0.06
C PRO A 85 -46.56 24.99 0.83
N LYS A 86 -46.92 26.23 1.18
CA LYS A 86 -46.27 27.04 2.21
C LYS A 86 -46.66 26.46 3.56
N GLY A 87 -45.69 25.96 4.32
CA GLY A 87 -45.93 25.57 5.71
C GLY A 87 -44.72 24.90 6.34
N ASN A 88 -43.86 25.67 7.00
CA ASN A 88 -43.94 25.83 8.45
C ASN A 88 -42.59 26.36 8.96
N LYS A 89 -42.63 27.53 9.58
CA LYS A 89 -41.49 28.21 10.17
C LYS A 89 -41.33 27.66 11.58
N ASN A 90 -40.31 26.87 11.84
CA ASN A 90 -39.69 26.79 13.16
C ASN A 90 -38.17 26.83 12.97
N LYS A 91 -37.69 28.07 12.89
CA LYS A 91 -36.33 28.46 12.62
C LYS A 91 -35.63 28.64 13.97
N SER A 92 -35.22 27.54 14.59
CA SER A 92 -34.20 27.59 15.64
C SER A 92 -32.88 27.92 14.97
N PHE A 93 -32.59 29.23 14.85
CA PHE A 93 -31.27 29.73 14.52
C PHE A 93 -30.31 29.33 15.63
N LYS A 94 -29.81 28.08 15.61
CA LYS A 94 -28.50 27.79 16.17
C LYS A 94 -27.55 28.73 15.43
N LYS A 95 -26.97 29.70 16.14
CA LYS A 95 -25.95 30.60 15.63
C LYS A 95 -24.85 29.72 15.05
N ASN A 96 -24.87 29.57 13.72
CA ASN A 96 -23.79 28.96 12.96
C ASN A 96 -22.58 29.87 13.18
N LYS A 97 -21.80 29.55 14.22
CA LYS A 97 -20.50 30.14 14.46
C LYS A 97 -19.74 29.95 13.14
N PRO A 98 -19.37 31.02 12.42
CA PRO A 98 -18.63 30.87 11.19
C PRO A 98 -17.40 30.01 11.52
N PRO A 99 -17.13 28.94 10.74
CA PRO A 99 -15.97 28.11 10.99
C PRO A 99 -14.77 29.04 11.07
N ALA A 100 -14.00 28.90 12.15
CA ALA A 100 -12.84 29.74 12.42
C ALA A 100 -12.08 29.93 11.11
N LYS A 101 -11.84 31.19 10.72
CA LYS A 101 -11.09 31.55 9.52
C LYS A 101 -9.72 30.88 9.62
N ARG A 102 -9.62 29.66 9.11
CA ARG A 102 -8.42 28.85 9.11
C ARG A 102 -7.44 29.63 8.23
N ASN A 103 -6.33 30.06 8.83
CA ASN A 103 -5.30 30.86 8.16
C ASN A 103 -4.94 30.19 6.84
N LYS A 104 -5.30 30.84 5.72
CA LYS A 104 -5.06 30.34 4.35
C LYS A 104 -3.56 30.23 3.99
N ASN A 105 -2.68 30.54 4.93
CA ASN A 105 -1.24 30.65 4.74
C ASN A 105 -0.46 29.51 5.40
N ALA A 106 -1.11 28.60 6.13
CA ALA A 106 -0.47 27.35 6.50
C ALA A 106 -0.27 26.55 5.21
N LYS A 107 0.99 26.39 4.78
CA LYS A 107 1.36 25.64 3.57
C LYS A 107 0.67 24.28 3.63
N ARG A 108 -0.32 24.09 2.76
CA ARG A 108 -1.07 22.85 2.67
C ARG A 108 -0.17 21.81 2.01
N THR A 109 0.45 20.97 2.81
CA THR A 109 1.32 19.88 2.36
C THR A 109 0.48 18.71 1.86
N THR A 110 1.09 17.79 1.11
CA THR A 110 0.44 16.57 0.62
C THR A 110 0.00 15.66 1.77
N ALA A 111 0.69 15.69 2.91
CA ALA A 111 0.28 15.04 4.15
C ALA A 111 -1.05 15.57 4.70
N HIS A 112 -1.30 16.89 4.62
CA HIS A 112 -2.57 17.46 5.05
C HIS A 112 -3.73 17.01 4.18
N ASP A 113 -3.48 16.79 2.88
CA ASP A 113 -4.49 16.23 1.97
C ASP A 113 -4.74 14.75 2.24
N LEU A 114 -3.70 13.98 2.59
CA LEU A 114 -3.84 12.60 3.03
C LEU A 114 -4.68 12.51 4.30
N LEU A 115 -4.38 13.33 5.33
CA LEU A 115 -5.19 13.39 6.54
C LEU A 115 -6.65 13.77 6.24
N ALA A 116 -6.87 14.74 5.35
CA ALA A 116 -8.22 15.10 4.93
C ALA A 116 -8.95 13.94 4.23
N ALA A 117 -8.25 13.13 3.44
CA ALA A 117 -8.83 11.94 2.82
C ALA A 117 -9.20 10.88 3.89
N ILE A 118 -8.34 10.70 4.89
CA ILE A 118 -8.57 9.79 6.02
C ILE A 118 -9.79 10.18 6.83
N GLN A 119 -9.92 11.47 7.17
CA GLN A 119 -11.09 12.00 7.88
C GLN A 119 -12.42 11.84 7.11
N ASN A 120 -12.35 11.66 5.79
CA ASN A 120 -13.52 11.42 4.95
C ASN A 120 -13.75 9.93 4.66
N ASP A 121 -12.97 9.03 5.27
CA ASP A 121 -12.96 7.59 5.00
C ASP A 121 -12.84 7.26 3.51
N LYS A 122 -11.98 8.01 2.79
CA LYS A 122 -11.80 7.87 1.34
C LYS A 122 -10.35 7.61 0.97
N ILE A 123 -10.15 6.66 0.06
CA ILE A 123 -8.84 6.41 -0.55
C ILE A 123 -8.42 7.65 -1.35
N PRO A 124 -7.20 8.17 -1.16
CA PRO A 124 -6.71 9.34 -1.89
C PRO A 124 -6.78 9.13 -3.40
N THR A 125 -7.49 10.02 -4.11
CA THR A 125 -7.58 9.98 -5.58
C THR A 125 -6.49 10.82 -6.25
N ASN A 126 -5.93 11.79 -5.53
CA ASN A 126 -4.92 12.71 -6.07
C ASN A 126 -3.63 11.96 -6.45
N ALA A 127 -3.20 12.11 -7.70
CA ALA A 127 -2.00 11.46 -8.24
C ALA A 127 -0.73 11.82 -7.46
N GLN A 128 -0.61 13.06 -6.96
CA GLN A 128 0.55 13.49 -6.20
C GLN A 128 0.67 12.71 -4.88
N ILE A 129 -0.44 12.63 -4.12
CA ILE A 129 -0.49 11.88 -2.86
C ILE A 129 -0.21 10.40 -3.11
N LYS A 130 -0.70 9.86 -4.23
CA LYS A 130 -0.44 8.47 -4.59
C LYS A 130 1.02 8.19 -4.89
N ALA A 131 1.72 9.11 -5.54
CA ALA A 131 3.14 8.99 -5.81
C ALA A 131 3.95 9.13 -4.52
N ASP A 132 3.70 10.21 -3.77
CA ASP A 132 4.43 10.59 -2.56
C ASP A 132 4.38 9.51 -1.47
N TYR A 133 3.21 8.91 -1.24
CA TYR A 133 2.98 7.92 -0.17
C TYR A 133 2.96 6.47 -0.65
N GLY A 134 3.42 6.20 -1.88
CA GLY A 134 3.58 4.83 -2.37
C GLY A 134 2.30 4.12 -2.82
N PHE A 135 1.11 4.74 -2.78
CA PHE A 135 -0.12 4.12 -3.32
C PHE A 135 -0.02 3.79 -4.81
N SER A 136 0.81 4.52 -5.56
CA SER A 136 1.12 4.27 -6.96
C SER A 136 1.84 2.93 -7.20
N ARG A 137 2.51 2.39 -6.18
CA ARG A 137 3.24 1.11 -6.22
C ARG A 137 2.37 -0.09 -5.86
N CYS A 138 1.18 0.14 -5.32
CA CYS A 138 0.24 -0.94 -5.03
C CYS A 138 -0.35 -1.50 -6.33
N TYR A 139 -0.25 -2.82 -6.52
CA TYR A 139 -0.77 -3.51 -7.70
C TYR A 139 -2.30 -3.67 -7.68
N ILE A 140 -2.88 -3.76 -6.49
CA ILE A 140 -4.29 -4.08 -6.27
C ILE A 140 -4.94 -2.98 -5.43
N THR A 141 -6.22 -2.70 -5.66
CA THR A 141 -7.01 -1.78 -4.84
C THR A 141 -7.11 -2.22 -3.37
N LEU A 142 -7.05 -3.53 -3.11
CA LEU A 142 -7.00 -4.10 -1.77
C LEU A 142 -5.69 -3.73 -1.04
N ASP A 143 -4.57 -3.70 -1.75
CA ASP A 143 -3.30 -3.24 -1.16
C ASP A 143 -3.35 -1.73 -0.88
N GLN A 144 -4.03 -0.95 -1.72
CA GLN A 144 -4.24 0.48 -1.45
C GLN A 144 -5.09 0.73 -0.21
N SER A 145 -6.12 -0.09 0.05
CA SER A 145 -6.93 0.03 1.27
C SER A 145 -6.17 -0.39 2.52
N LYS A 146 -5.31 -1.42 2.42
CA LYS A 146 -4.40 -1.80 3.51
C LYS A 146 -3.35 -0.74 3.79
N LEU A 147 -2.74 -0.17 2.76
CA LEU A 147 -1.82 0.96 2.90
C LEU A 147 -2.51 2.17 3.55
N TYR A 148 -3.75 2.45 3.14
CA TYR A 148 -4.57 3.50 3.73
C TYR A 148 -4.80 3.26 5.23
N ASN A 149 -5.10 2.03 5.65
CA ASN A 149 -5.27 1.70 7.06
C ASN A 149 -3.98 1.91 7.87
N VAL A 150 -2.82 1.55 7.32
CA VAL A 150 -1.52 1.81 7.97
C VAL A 150 -1.34 3.30 8.21
N TYR A 151 -1.57 4.14 7.20
CA TYR A 151 -1.48 5.60 7.37
C TYR A 151 -2.54 6.17 8.31
N ARG A 152 -3.74 5.58 8.33
CA ARG A 152 -4.79 5.94 9.29
C ARG A 152 -4.33 5.68 10.72
N THR A 153 -3.82 4.48 11.02
CA THR A 153 -3.30 4.16 12.36
C THR A 153 -2.17 5.10 12.77
N VAL A 154 -1.25 5.41 11.85
CA VAL A 154 -0.14 6.33 12.15
C VAL A 154 -0.62 7.75 12.47
N LEU A 155 -1.63 8.25 11.76
CA LEU A 155 -2.13 9.62 11.94
C LEU A 155 -3.18 9.75 13.04
N GLU A 156 -4.03 8.75 13.23
CA GLU A 156 -5.12 8.74 14.22
C GLU A 156 -4.67 8.13 15.55
N ASP A 157 -4.09 6.93 15.54
CA ASP A 157 -3.78 6.18 16.77
C ASP A 157 -2.44 6.64 17.37
N PHE A 158 -1.44 6.95 16.55
CA PHE A 158 -0.13 7.43 17.03
C PHE A 158 -0.02 8.96 17.12
N GLU A 159 -1.10 9.67 16.79
CA GLU A 159 -1.21 11.13 16.79
C GLU A 159 -0.08 11.85 16.04
N VAL A 160 0.52 11.20 15.02
CA VAL A 160 1.59 11.81 14.22
C VAL A 160 1.03 13.01 13.47
N LYS A 161 1.70 14.16 13.58
CA LYS A 161 1.24 15.35 12.88
C LYS A 161 1.49 15.18 11.38
N PRO A 162 0.60 15.68 10.50
CA PRO A 162 0.86 15.69 9.06
C PRO A 162 2.15 16.43 8.67
N GLN A 163 2.59 17.40 9.49
CA GLN A 163 3.86 18.09 9.28
C GLN A 163 5.05 17.13 9.49
N GLU A 164 5.03 16.33 10.56
CA GLU A 164 6.08 15.33 10.83
C GLU A 164 6.13 14.28 9.72
N LEU A 165 4.97 13.79 9.28
CA LEU A 165 4.89 12.84 8.16
C LEU A 165 5.44 13.44 6.85
N TYR A 166 5.25 14.73 6.62
CA TYR A 166 5.80 15.44 5.46
C TYR A 166 7.32 15.62 5.58
N GLU A 167 7.84 15.89 6.78
CA GLU A 167 9.28 15.97 7.05
C GLU A 167 9.96 14.61 6.83
N TRP A 168 9.33 13.51 7.26
CA TRP A 168 9.84 12.16 7.01
C TRP A 168 10.01 11.85 5.52
N LEU A 169 9.05 12.30 4.70
CA LEU A 169 9.08 12.14 3.25
C LEU A 169 10.17 12.99 2.59
N HIS A 170 10.51 14.14 3.16
CA HIS A 170 11.52 15.06 2.65
C HIS A 170 12.95 14.77 3.13
N HIS A 171 13.14 13.71 3.92
CA HIS A 171 14.45 13.22 4.30
C HIS A 171 15.20 12.59 3.10
N GLU A 172 16.51 12.41 3.21
CA GLU A 172 17.36 11.91 2.11
C GLU A 172 16.90 10.55 1.55
N ASP A 173 16.39 9.67 2.40
CA ASP A 173 15.90 8.34 2.01
C ASP A 173 14.42 8.32 1.58
N GLY A 174 13.74 9.47 1.63
CA GLY A 174 12.36 9.67 1.23
C GLY A 174 11.38 8.66 1.84
N LEU A 175 10.79 7.81 0.98
CA LEU A 175 9.83 6.77 1.39
C LEU A 175 10.44 5.72 2.33
N LYS A 176 11.74 5.41 2.22
CA LYS A 176 12.38 4.43 3.11
C LYS A 176 12.42 4.94 4.55
N ASN A 177 12.67 6.24 4.73
CA ASN A 177 12.64 6.88 6.04
C ASN A 177 11.23 6.86 6.64
N VAL A 178 10.21 7.12 5.81
CA VAL A 178 8.80 6.99 6.24
C VAL A 178 8.50 5.58 6.76
N ALA A 179 8.97 4.52 6.09
CA ALA A 179 8.78 3.16 6.58
C ALA A 179 9.52 2.89 7.89
N ALA A 180 10.76 3.37 8.04
CA ALA A 180 11.53 3.20 9.26
C ALA A 180 10.86 3.87 10.47
N GLU A 181 10.39 5.11 10.31
CA GLU A 181 9.67 5.84 11.34
C GLU A 181 8.32 5.20 11.69
N ILE A 182 7.56 4.76 10.69
CA ILE A 182 6.32 4.01 10.92
C ILE A 182 6.63 2.76 11.74
N LYS A 183 7.62 1.97 11.32
CA LYS A 183 8.03 0.75 12.04
C LYS A 183 8.41 1.05 13.49
N ALA A 184 9.20 2.10 13.73
CA ALA A 184 9.59 2.51 15.07
C ALA A 184 8.37 2.89 15.92
N LYS A 185 7.39 3.62 15.36
CA LYS A 185 6.14 3.94 16.07
C LYS A 185 5.33 2.70 16.41
N PHE A 186 5.26 1.73 15.49
CA PHE A 186 4.60 0.46 15.74
C PHE A 186 5.29 -0.31 16.87
N GLU A 187 6.62 -0.42 16.85
CA GLU A 187 7.38 -1.15 17.88
C GLU A 187 7.33 -0.52 19.28
N VAL A 188 7.21 0.81 19.36
CA VAL A 188 7.16 1.52 20.66
C VAL A 188 5.81 1.41 21.33
N LEU A 189 4.72 1.50 20.56
CA LEU A 189 3.37 1.63 21.11
C LEU A 189 2.64 0.30 21.25
N LEU A 190 3.09 -0.74 20.55
CA LEU A 190 2.31 -1.97 20.43
C LEU A 190 3.00 -3.15 21.07
N ASP A 191 2.25 -3.80 21.95
CA ASP A 191 2.53 -5.18 22.31
C ASP A 191 2.39 -6.06 21.05
N PRO A 192 3.28 -7.05 20.84
CA PRO A 192 3.31 -7.88 19.64
C PRO A 192 2.00 -8.60 19.27
N GLU A 193 1.02 -8.67 20.18
CA GLU A 193 -0.23 -9.40 20.03
C GLU A 193 -1.39 -8.58 19.45
N ASP A 194 -1.43 -7.26 19.65
CA ASP A 194 -2.66 -6.49 19.43
C ASP A 194 -2.91 -6.06 17.97
N TYR A 195 -1.88 -5.93 17.14
CA TYR A 195 -2.03 -5.44 15.75
C TYR A 195 -1.39 -6.38 14.71
N GLN A 196 -1.65 -7.68 14.83
CA GLN A 196 -1.18 -8.68 13.86
C GLN A 196 -1.73 -8.52 12.43
N GLY A 197 -2.72 -7.66 12.19
CA GLY A 197 -3.31 -7.47 10.87
C GLY A 197 -2.50 -6.53 9.97
N ASP A 198 -2.68 -5.22 10.18
CA ASP A 198 -2.17 -4.21 9.26
C ASP A 198 -0.65 -3.99 9.42
N TYR A 199 -0.10 -4.19 10.63
CA TYR A 199 1.35 -4.15 10.84
C TYR A 199 2.06 -5.34 10.17
N LYS A 200 1.49 -6.55 10.27
CA LYS A 200 2.02 -7.71 9.55
C LYS A 200 1.98 -7.50 8.04
N TRP A 201 0.87 -6.97 7.52
CA TRP A 201 0.77 -6.62 6.10
C TRP A 201 1.85 -5.58 5.72
N PHE A 202 2.08 -4.55 6.55
CA PHE A 202 3.14 -3.57 6.35
C PHE A 202 4.52 -4.24 6.24
N LEU A 203 4.86 -5.15 7.15
CA LEU A 203 6.13 -5.89 7.13
C LEU A 203 6.29 -6.79 5.89
N GLU A 204 5.20 -7.36 5.37
CA GLU A 204 5.24 -8.19 4.16
C GLU A 204 5.35 -7.37 2.86
N ASN A 205 4.96 -6.10 2.86
CA ASN A 205 4.84 -5.25 1.67
C ASN A 205 5.86 -4.10 1.64
N GLN A 206 7.08 -4.36 2.15
CA GLN A 206 8.14 -3.34 2.24
C GLN A 206 8.58 -2.76 0.88
N TYR A 207 8.36 -3.47 -0.24
CA TYR A 207 8.65 -2.95 -1.60
C TYR A 207 7.95 -1.61 -1.91
N ILE A 208 6.83 -1.31 -1.24
CA ILE A 208 6.12 -0.05 -1.44
C ILE A 208 7.03 1.12 -1.06
N TRP A 209 7.79 0.99 0.03
CA TRP A 209 8.68 2.03 0.52
C TRP A 209 10.11 1.88 0.03
N ASP A 210 10.58 0.65 -0.11
CA ASP A 210 11.94 0.34 -0.57
C ASP A 210 11.93 -0.37 -1.94
N PRO A 211 12.23 0.33 -3.05
CA PRO A 211 12.28 -0.29 -4.37
C PRO A 211 13.41 -1.31 -4.53
N GLU A 212 14.39 -1.35 -3.62
CA GLU A 212 15.47 -2.34 -3.69
C GLU A 212 15.00 -3.72 -3.19
N ASN A 213 13.85 -3.79 -2.53
CA ASN A 213 13.29 -5.04 -2.02
C ASN A 213 12.54 -5.82 -3.12
N LEU A 214 13.30 -6.28 -4.12
CA LEU A 214 12.83 -7.05 -5.26
C LEU A 214 12.13 -8.37 -4.86
N VAL A 215 12.48 -8.93 -3.70
CA VAL A 215 11.88 -10.18 -3.19
C VAL A 215 10.42 -9.95 -2.80
N SER A 216 10.16 -8.92 -2.00
CA SER A 216 8.78 -8.58 -1.60
C SER A 216 7.96 -8.08 -2.78
N GLU A 217 8.58 -7.36 -3.72
CA GLU A 217 7.92 -6.93 -4.96
C GLU A 217 7.50 -8.12 -5.81
N ALA A 218 8.40 -9.08 -6.04
CA ALA A 218 8.09 -10.28 -6.82
C ALA A 218 6.98 -11.13 -6.16
N LYS A 219 6.94 -11.19 -4.82
CA LYS A 219 5.86 -11.86 -4.06
C LYS A 219 4.52 -11.14 -4.29
N ALA A 220 4.50 -9.82 -4.15
CA ALA A 220 3.29 -9.01 -4.35
C ALA A 220 2.79 -9.08 -5.79
N ALA A 221 3.68 -9.01 -6.79
CA ALA A 221 3.33 -9.13 -8.19
C ALA A 221 2.71 -10.52 -8.52
N ARG A 222 3.23 -11.60 -7.92
CA ARG A 222 2.64 -12.95 -8.05
C ARG A 222 1.26 -13.02 -7.42
N ALA A 223 1.11 -12.52 -6.19
CA ALA A 223 -0.18 -12.49 -5.50
C ALA A 223 -1.22 -11.67 -6.29
N ALA A 224 -0.82 -10.53 -6.85
CA ALA A 224 -1.69 -9.71 -7.70
C ALA A 224 -2.11 -10.42 -8.98
N LYS A 225 -1.18 -11.15 -9.62
CA LYS A 225 -1.48 -11.94 -10.81
C LYS A 225 -2.45 -13.08 -10.49
N GLU A 226 -2.22 -13.83 -9.42
CA GLU A 226 -3.08 -14.92 -8.97
C GLU A 226 -4.49 -14.42 -8.63
N LEU A 227 -4.58 -13.29 -7.90
CA LEU A 227 -5.85 -12.70 -7.56
C LEU A 227 -6.61 -12.24 -8.82
N LYS A 228 -5.91 -11.64 -9.78
CA LYS A 228 -6.49 -11.24 -11.06
C LYS A 228 -7.01 -12.45 -11.84
N GLU A 229 -6.21 -13.52 -11.96
CA GLU A 229 -6.62 -14.76 -12.63
C GLU A 229 -7.85 -15.40 -11.95
N TYR A 230 -7.89 -15.39 -10.61
CA TYR A 230 -9.04 -15.87 -9.84
C TYR A 230 -10.33 -15.10 -10.18
N TYR A 231 -10.25 -13.77 -10.26
CA TYR A 231 -11.42 -12.95 -10.61
C TYR A 231 -11.82 -13.09 -12.07
N ASP A 232 -10.85 -13.14 -12.99
CA ASP A 232 -11.12 -13.36 -14.41
C ASP A 232 -11.78 -14.72 -14.66
N ALA A 233 -11.39 -15.77 -13.93
CA ALA A 233 -12.04 -17.09 -13.99
C ALA A 233 -13.47 -17.09 -13.44
N ARG A 234 -13.79 -16.16 -12.53
CA ARG A 234 -15.12 -16.05 -11.90
C ARG A 234 -16.07 -15.12 -12.66
N LYS A 235 -15.55 -14.27 -13.56
CA LYS A 235 -16.37 -13.44 -14.45
C LYS A 235 -17.22 -14.34 -15.34
N ARG A 236 -18.53 -14.33 -15.09
CA ARG A 236 -19.49 -15.01 -15.95
C ARG A 236 -19.55 -14.28 -17.29
N PRO A 237 -19.67 -14.99 -18.42
CA PRO A 237 -19.92 -14.35 -19.71
C PRO A 237 -21.17 -13.48 -19.62
N GLY A 238 -21.00 -12.16 -19.80
CA GLY A 238 -22.10 -11.18 -19.77
C GLY A 238 -22.23 -10.36 -18.48
N ASP A 239 -21.39 -10.58 -17.46
CA ASP A 239 -21.35 -9.76 -16.25
C ASP A 239 -20.16 -8.80 -16.33
N ASP A 240 -20.37 -7.62 -16.92
CA ASP A 240 -19.41 -6.50 -16.94
C ASP A 240 -19.34 -5.84 -15.56
N PHE A 241 -19.08 -6.62 -14.51
CA PHE A 241 -18.81 -6.08 -13.18
C PHE A 241 -17.37 -5.55 -13.17
N ASP A 242 -17.24 -4.25 -13.38
CA ASP A 242 -15.96 -3.55 -13.40
C ASP A 242 -15.53 -3.25 -11.96
N TRP A 243 -14.75 -4.17 -11.36
CA TRP A 243 -14.22 -4.04 -9.99
C TRP A 243 -13.25 -2.86 -9.82
N TYR A 244 -12.89 -2.16 -10.90
CA TYR A 244 -11.97 -1.03 -10.89
C TYR A 244 -12.69 0.34 -10.90
N SER A 245 -14.03 0.37 -10.89
CA SER A 245 -14.84 1.60 -10.86
C SER A 245 -15.18 2.06 -9.44
#